data_AF-A0A3A0FVS8-F1
#
_entry.id   AF-A0A3A0FVS8-F1
#
_cell.length_a   1.000
_cell.length_b   1.000
_cell.length_c   1.000
_cell.angle_alpha   90.00
_cell.angle_beta   90.00
_cell.angle_gamma   90.00
#
_symmetry.space_group_name_H-M   'P 1'
#
loop_
_entity.id
_entity.type
_entity.pdbx_description
1 polymer ?
#
loop_
_entity_poly.entity_id
_entity_poly.type
_entity_poly.pdbx_seq_one_letter_code
_entity_poly.pdbx_strand_id
1 'polypeptide(L)'
;MEDSLPRARSLRSARSVWLCAIGCALAAAPLAARAQPTTPEAGCTASHELRDGEMRLRATCPVPLAESSRALTELLLEKYPGGRMTDARATLEIGRIAYHPWLSKGLAEAGLRSPVWDADRGRGLSGGDNAAVASMIDARKLLQAWQPVFMRFGARARAGSVEKVLVGKVGKTDELAPLAKHAAAAGKKLPFDAILWIRLEPLPRPY
;
A
#
# COMPACT_ATOMS: atom_id res chain seq x y z
N MET A 1 -1.72 -79.51 -6.89
CA MET A 1 -2.20 -78.14 -7.16
C MET A 1 -1.04 -77.19 -6.93
N GLU A 2 0.05 -77.29 -7.71
CA GLU A 2 0.09 -77.09 -9.19
C GLU A 2 -0.52 -75.71 -9.53
N ASP A 3 0.11 -74.80 -10.25
CA ASP A 3 1.32 -74.92 -11.05
C ASP A 3 1.98 -73.55 -11.23
N SER A 4 3.30 -73.57 -11.17
CA SER A 4 4.20 -72.53 -11.66
C SER A 4 4.38 -72.74 -13.16
N LEU A 5 4.22 -71.70 -13.99
CA LEU A 5 4.65 -71.73 -15.39
C LEU A 5 5.89 -70.83 -15.59
N PRO A 6 7.04 -71.41 -15.97
CA PRO A 6 8.18 -70.69 -16.52
C PRO A 6 8.43 -71.04 -18.00
N ARG A 7 9.45 -70.37 -18.56
CA ARG A 7 10.16 -70.55 -19.86
C ARG A 7 9.75 -69.52 -20.93
N ALA A 8 10.57 -68.57 -21.35
CA ALA A 8 11.98 -68.54 -21.78
C ALA A 8 12.25 -69.08 -23.19
N ARG A 9 13.22 -68.42 -23.84
CA ARG A 9 13.97 -68.73 -25.09
C ARG A 9 13.34 -68.11 -26.36
N SER A 10 14.10 -67.61 -27.34
CA SER A 10 15.55 -67.58 -27.57
C SER A 10 15.83 -66.81 -28.86
N LEU A 11 16.89 -65.99 -28.85
CA LEU A 11 17.94 -65.79 -29.87
C LEU A 11 17.59 -65.87 -31.37
N ARG A 12 18.00 -64.83 -32.12
CA ARG A 12 19.10 -64.82 -33.12
C ARG A 12 18.97 -63.55 -33.98
N SER A 13 19.96 -62.66 -33.94
CA SER A 13 21.03 -62.54 -34.96
C SER A 13 20.59 -61.77 -36.21
N ALA A 14 21.17 -60.58 -36.45
CA ALA A 14 22.15 -60.37 -37.52
C ALA A 14 22.45 -58.87 -37.74
N ARG A 15 23.74 -58.53 -37.61
CA ARG A 15 24.58 -57.73 -38.50
C ARG A 15 24.05 -56.42 -39.11
N SER A 16 24.72 -55.35 -38.69
CA SER A 16 25.47 -54.37 -39.50
C SER A 16 24.80 -53.73 -40.72
N VAL A 17 24.81 -52.39 -40.74
CA VAL A 17 25.54 -51.57 -41.74
C VAL A 17 25.45 -50.10 -41.31
N TRP A 18 26.62 -49.44 -41.34
CA TRP A 18 26.81 -48.00 -41.21
C TRP A 18 26.13 -47.23 -42.35
N LEU A 19 25.67 -46.00 -42.09
CA LEU A 19 25.98 -44.86 -42.96
C LEU A 19 25.62 -43.52 -42.30
N CYS A 20 26.58 -42.61 -42.38
CA CYS A 20 26.55 -41.23 -41.94
C CYS A 20 25.42 -40.43 -42.61
N ALA A 21 24.75 -39.59 -41.83
CA ALA A 21 24.16 -38.36 -42.35
C ALA A 21 24.45 -37.24 -41.35
N ILE A 22 25.41 -36.39 -41.74
CA ILE A 22 25.79 -35.15 -41.09
C ILE A 22 24.58 -34.21 -41.19
N GLY A 23 23.86 -34.04 -40.08
CA GLY A 23 22.82 -33.03 -39.96
C GLY A 23 23.44 -31.72 -39.48
N CYS A 24 23.53 -30.73 -40.37
CA CYS A 24 23.84 -29.35 -40.02
C CYS A 24 22.82 -28.82 -39.00
N ALA A 25 23.18 -28.82 -37.71
CA ALA A 25 22.47 -28.05 -36.70
C ALA A 25 22.89 -26.58 -36.81
N LEU A 26 22.18 -25.83 -37.66
CA LEU A 26 22.13 -24.37 -37.55
C LEU A 26 21.44 -24.04 -36.21
N ALA A 27 22.24 -23.88 -35.16
CA ALA A 27 21.79 -23.30 -33.90
C ALA A 27 21.46 -21.83 -34.17
N ALA A 28 20.19 -21.56 -34.50
CA ALA A 28 19.62 -20.24 -34.35
C ALA A 28 19.63 -19.93 -32.85
N ALA A 29 20.67 -19.26 -32.38
CA ALA A 29 20.68 -18.69 -31.04
C ALA A 29 19.48 -17.74 -30.96
N PRO A 30 18.51 -17.95 -30.05
CA PRO A 30 17.51 -16.94 -29.82
C PRO A 30 18.27 -15.70 -29.38
N LEU A 31 18.06 -14.57 -30.09
CA LEU A 31 18.34 -13.26 -29.53
C LEU A 31 17.55 -13.22 -28.22
N ALA A 32 18.23 -13.50 -27.12
CA ALA A 32 17.75 -13.13 -25.81
C ALA A 32 17.66 -11.61 -25.88
N ALA A 33 16.44 -11.12 -26.13
CA ALA A 33 16.09 -9.75 -25.86
C ALA A 33 16.49 -9.53 -24.41
N ARG A 34 17.66 -8.91 -24.23
CA ARG A 34 18.18 -8.54 -22.94
C ARG A 34 17.11 -7.62 -22.39
N ALA A 35 16.31 -8.12 -21.46
CA ALA A 35 15.35 -7.30 -20.74
C ALA A 35 16.17 -6.12 -20.23
N GLN A 36 15.94 -4.95 -20.84
CA GLN A 36 16.55 -3.73 -20.36
C GLN A 36 16.10 -3.64 -18.91
N PRO A 37 17.03 -3.46 -17.94
CA PRO A 37 16.62 -3.13 -16.59
C PRO A 37 15.72 -1.92 -16.74
N THR A 38 14.45 -2.09 -16.41
CA THR A 38 13.49 -1.00 -16.30
C THR A 38 14.20 0.06 -15.47
N THR A 39 14.48 1.20 -16.08
CA THR A 39 14.90 2.40 -15.36
C THR A 39 14.04 2.49 -14.11
N PRO A 40 14.62 2.71 -12.91
CA PRO A 40 13.83 2.89 -11.71
C PRO A 40 12.76 3.91 -12.05
N GLU A 41 11.49 3.50 -11.93
CA GLU A 41 10.34 4.40 -12.12
C GLU A 41 10.70 5.71 -11.44
N ALA A 42 10.63 6.82 -12.17
CA ALA A 42 10.80 8.14 -11.60
C ALA A 42 9.97 8.19 -10.32
N GLY A 43 10.65 8.18 -9.18
CA GLY A 43 10.03 7.94 -7.90
C GLY A 43 8.96 8.99 -7.64
N CYS A 44 7.75 8.56 -7.32
CA CYS A 44 6.67 9.47 -6.94
C CYS A 44 7.12 10.32 -5.73
N THR A 45 7.15 11.63 -5.93
CA THR A 45 7.50 12.60 -4.88
C THR A 45 6.24 13.30 -4.39
N ALA A 46 6.21 13.58 -3.08
CA ALA A 46 5.26 14.54 -2.53
C ALA A 46 5.85 15.94 -2.63
N SER A 47 5.00 16.93 -2.86
CA SER A 47 5.30 18.35 -2.66
C SER A 47 4.49 18.89 -1.49
N HIS A 48 4.83 20.08 -1.02
CA HIS A 48 4.10 20.77 0.03
C HIS A 48 3.76 22.20 -0.38
N GLU A 49 2.70 22.72 0.23
CA GLU A 49 2.26 24.11 0.07
C GLU A 49 2.02 24.71 1.46
N LEU A 50 2.56 25.90 1.69
CA LEU A 50 2.18 26.77 2.80
C LEU A 50 1.64 28.07 2.21
N ARG A 51 0.32 28.29 2.32
CA ARG A 51 -0.33 29.48 1.78
C ARG A 51 -1.27 30.06 2.81
N ASP A 52 -1.11 31.35 3.12
CA ASP A 52 -1.95 32.07 4.08
C ASP A 52 -2.04 31.35 5.45
N GLY A 53 -0.97 30.66 5.83
CA GLY A 53 -0.89 29.86 7.06
C GLY A 53 -1.52 28.46 6.98
N GLU A 54 -2.17 28.11 5.88
CA GLU A 54 -2.71 26.77 5.60
C GLU A 54 -1.61 25.83 5.09
N MET A 55 -1.47 24.68 5.74
CA MET A 55 -0.50 23.64 5.39
C MET A 55 -1.17 22.58 4.51
N ARG A 56 -0.54 22.23 3.39
CA ARG A 56 -1.02 21.16 2.51
C ARG A 56 0.12 20.25 2.06
N LEU A 57 -0.09 18.96 2.12
CA LEU A 57 0.73 17.95 1.47
C LEU A 57 0.07 17.58 0.13
N ARG A 58 0.84 17.55 -0.95
CA ARG A 58 0.37 17.28 -2.30
C ARG A 58 1.03 16.02 -2.85
N ALA A 59 0.22 15.23 -3.52
CA ALA A 59 0.64 14.06 -4.26
C ALA A 59 -0.29 13.89 -5.47
N THR A 60 0.28 13.54 -6.62
CA THR A 60 -0.47 13.24 -7.85
C THR A 60 -0.34 11.76 -8.26
N CYS A 61 0.47 11.01 -7.52
CA CYS A 61 0.70 9.59 -7.71
C CYS A 61 1.00 8.92 -6.36
N PRO A 62 1.05 7.58 -6.29
CA PRO A 62 1.32 6.86 -5.04
C PRO A 62 2.70 7.21 -4.42
N VAL A 63 2.72 7.99 -3.34
CA VAL A 63 3.94 8.42 -2.66
C VAL A 63 4.32 7.47 -1.51
N PRO A 64 5.57 6.97 -1.46
CA PRO A 64 6.07 6.19 -0.33
C PRO A 64 6.03 6.94 1.01
N LEU A 65 6.06 6.21 2.12
CA LEU A 65 6.10 6.82 3.46
C LEU A 65 7.32 7.73 3.64
N ALA A 66 8.49 7.33 3.13
CA ALA A 66 9.72 8.11 3.27
C ALA A 66 9.61 9.48 2.56
N GLU A 67 9.16 9.50 1.31
CA GLU A 67 8.99 10.73 0.54
C GLU A 67 7.92 11.66 1.13
N SER A 68 6.78 11.10 1.55
CA SER A 68 5.74 11.89 2.21
C SER A 68 6.19 12.42 3.58
N SER A 69 7.00 11.67 4.33
CA SER A 69 7.59 12.14 5.60
C SER A 69 8.62 13.25 5.39
N ARG A 70 9.39 13.18 4.30
CA ARG A 70 10.36 14.22 3.90
C ARG A 70 9.63 15.54 3.59
N ALA A 71 8.66 15.52 2.67
CA ALA A 71 7.86 16.70 2.32
C ALA A 71 7.11 17.27 3.54
N LEU A 72 6.57 16.41 4.40
CA LEU A 72 5.94 16.84 5.65
C LEU A 72 6.94 17.53 6.60
N THR A 73 8.17 17.04 6.69
CA THR A 73 9.23 17.66 7.49
C THR A 73 9.60 19.04 6.94
N GLU A 74 9.75 19.16 5.62
CA GLU A 74 10.04 20.42 4.93
C GLU A 74 8.93 21.45 5.18
N LEU A 75 7.67 21.04 5.05
CA LEU A 75 6.49 21.87 5.34
C LEU A 75 6.48 22.39 6.79
N LEU A 76 6.78 21.52 7.77
CA LEU A 76 6.80 21.92 9.17
C LEU A 76 8.01 22.79 9.52
N LEU A 77 9.16 22.60 8.87
CA LEU A 77 10.31 23.53 8.99
C LEU A 77 9.95 24.92 8.47
N GLU A 78 9.25 24.99 7.33
CA GLU A 78 8.81 26.24 6.73
C GLU A 78 7.79 26.97 7.61
N LYS A 79 6.78 26.24 8.12
CA LYS A 79 5.77 26.79 9.03
C LYS A 79 6.34 27.17 10.40
N TYR A 80 7.28 26.38 10.92
CA TYR A 80 7.84 26.52 12.26
C TYR A 80 9.38 26.51 12.24
N PRO A 81 10.03 27.60 11.78
CA PRO A 81 11.48 27.67 11.63
C PRO A 81 12.23 27.52 12.97
N GLY A 82 11.58 27.85 14.09
CA GLY A 82 12.11 27.61 15.44
C GLY A 82 12.09 26.13 15.89
N GLY A 83 11.69 25.20 15.02
CA GLY A 83 11.67 23.77 15.30
C GLY A 83 10.58 23.33 16.28
N ARG A 84 9.61 24.20 16.60
CA ARG A 84 8.48 23.89 17.47
C ARG A 84 7.21 24.57 17.01
N MET A 85 6.09 23.85 17.12
CA MET A 85 4.76 24.39 16.91
C MET A 85 4.46 25.48 17.95
N THR A 86 4.11 26.67 17.46
CA THR A 86 3.73 27.83 18.27
C THR A 86 2.22 28.04 18.34
N ASP A 87 1.49 27.50 17.37
CA ASP A 87 0.04 27.64 17.27
C ASP A 87 -0.66 26.79 18.35
N ALA A 88 -1.77 27.28 18.90
CA ALA A 88 -2.59 26.48 19.82
C ALA A 88 -3.25 25.27 19.11
N ARG A 89 -3.50 25.42 17.81
CA ARG A 89 -4.01 24.40 16.90
C ARG A 89 -3.66 24.78 15.47
N ALA A 90 -3.34 23.79 14.64
CA ALA A 90 -3.18 23.98 13.20
C ALA A 90 -3.86 22.83 12.44
N THR A 91 -4.13 23.06 11.15
CA THR A 91 -4.72 22.06 10.24
C THR A 91 -3.75 21.80 9.10
N LEU A 92 -3.64 20.52 8.71
CA LEU A 92 -2.84 20.05 7.59
C LEU A 92 -3.75 19.26 6.65
N GLU A 93 -3.91 19.74 5.41
CA GLU A 93 -4.58 18.97 4.35
C GLU A 93 -3.61 17.93 3.79
N ILE A 94 -4.00 16.67 3.77
CA ILE A 94 -3.23 15.58 3.13
C ILE A 94 -3.74 15.30 1.71
N GLY A 95 -4.99 15.67 1.43
CA GLY A 95 -5.66 15.28 0.20
C GLY A 95 -6.13 13.82 0.29
N ARG A 96 -6.06 13.10 -0.83
CA ARG A 96 -6.56 11.73 -0.96
C ARG A 96 -5.61 10.73 -0.31
N ILE A 97 -6.13 9.92 0.61
CA ILE A 97 -5.41 8.81 1.25
C ILE A 97 -4.87 7.80 0.23
N ALA A 98 -5.55 7.60 -0.91
CA ALA A 98 -5.08 6.68 -1.96
C ALA A 98 -3.70 7.04 -2.53
N TYR A 99 -3.29 8.32 -2.48
CA TYR A 99 -1.93 8.73 -2.85
C TYR A 99 -0.86 8.37 -1.80
N HIS A 100 -1.27 7.81 -0.67
CA HIS A 100 -0.39 7.32 0.39
C HIS A 100 -0.70 5.84 0.63
N PRO A 101 -0.12 4.90 -0.16
CA PRO A 101 -0.50 3.49 -0.14
C PRO A 101 -0.45 2.83 1.24
N TRP A 102 0.51 3.24 2.07
CA TRP A 102 0.63 2.75 3.45
C TRP A 102 -0.57 3.14 4.32
N LEU A 103 -1.12 4.35 4.13
CA LEU A 103 -2.27 4.87 4.86
C LEU A 103 -3.57 4.27 4.31
N SER A 104 -3.68 4.16 2.98
CA SER A 104 -4.81 3.50 2.31
C SER A 104 -4.97 2.05 2.75
N LYS A 105 -3.87 1.29 2.72
CA LYS A 105 -3.83 -0.08 3.26
C LYS A 105 -4.21 -0.11 4.74
N GLY A 106 -3.64 0.78 5.55
CA GLY A 106 -3.95 0.87 6.97
C GLY A 106 -5.43 1.15 7.25
N LEU A 107 -6.06 1.99 6.43
CA LEU A 107 -7.49 2.31 6.51
C LEU A 107 -8.36 1.10 6.17
N ALA A 108 -8.04 0.38 5.10
CA ALA A 108 -8.77 -0.82 4.73
C ALA A 108 -8.68 -1.91 5.82
N GLU A 109 -7.48 -2.12 6.36
CA GLU A 109 -7.27 -3.03 7.48
C GLU A 109 -7.96 -2.57 8.78
N ALA A 110 -8.10 -1.27 8.99
CA ALA A 110 -8.88 -0.72 10.09
C ALA A 110 -10.37 -1.02 9.91
N GLY A 111 -10.93 -0.79 8.72
CA GLY A 111 -12.31 -1.08 8.36
C GLY A 111 -12.69 -2.54 8.59
N LEU A 112 -11.79 -3.47 8.27
CA LEU A 112 -12.03 -4.90 8.44
C LEU A 112 -12.25 -5.33 9.91
N ARG A 113 -11.64 -4.60 10.85
CA ARG A 113 -11.63 -4.94 12.29
C ARG A 113 -12.40 -3.94 13.14
N SER A 114 -13.06 -2.96 12.52
CA SER A 114 -13.62 -1.81 13.23
C SER A 114 -15.04 -2.10 13.72
N PRO A 115 -15.34 -1.83 15.00
CA PRO A 115 -16.71 -1.94 15.51
C PRO A 115 -17.61 -0.79 15.05
N VAL A 116 -17.06 0.24 14.38
CA VAL A 116 -17.84 1.37 13.85
C VAL A 116 -18.07 1.28 12.33
N TRP A 117 -17.60 0.20 11.69
CA TRP A 117 -17.74 -0.04 10.25
C TRP A 117 -18.48 -1.35 9.98
N ASP A 118 -19.50 -1.29 9.14
CA ASP A 118 -20.17 -2.47 8.61
C ASP A 118 -19.46 -2.92 7.34
N ALA A 119 -18.56 -3.90 7.47
CA ALA A 119 -17.78 -4.42 6.35
C ALA A 119 -18.60 -5.22 5.33
N ASP A 120 -19.82 -5.66 5.68
CA ASP A 120 -20.70 -6.34 4.73
C ASP A 120 -21.46 -5.34 3.86
N ARG A 121 -21.90 -4.23 4.46
CA ARG A 121 -22.62 -3.17 3.75
C ARG A 121 -21.70 -2.13 3.12
N GLY A 122 -20.49 -1.97 3.65
CA GLY A 122 -19.52 -0.97 3.20
C GLY A 122 -19.87 0.44 3.65
N ARG A 123 -20.27 0.61 4.91
CA ARG A 123 -20.65 1.91 5.47
C ARG A 123 -20.40 2.02 6.97
N GLY A 124 -20.33 3.23 7.48
CA GLY A 124 -20.29 3.51 8.92
C GLY A 124 -21.57 3.04 9.63
N LEU A 125 -21.42 2.47 10.82
CA LEU A 125 -22.56 2.02 11.64
C LEU A 125 -23.28 3.19 12.33
N SER A 126 -22.55 4.25 12.70
CA SER A 126 -23.06 5.44 13.37
C SER A 126 -22.31 6.69 12.91
N GLY A 127 -23.02 7.79 12.65
CA GLY A 127 -22.41 9.08 12.27
C GLY A 127 -21.98 9.20 10.80
N GLY A 128 -22.31 8.21 9.97
CA GLY A 128 -21.94 8.18 8.54
C GLY A 128 -20.49 7.79 8.28
N ASP A 129 -20.14 7.66 7.00
CA ASP A 129 -18.85 7.10 6.58
C ASP A 129 -17.67 7.98 6.99
N ASN A 130 -17.82 9.30 6.88
CA ASN A 130 -16.80 10.27 7.27
C ASN A 130 -16.43 10.15 8.75
N ALA A 131 -17.42 10.10 9.64
CA ALA A 131 -17.18 10.00 11.08
C ALA A 131 -16.58 8.64 11.47
N ALA A 132 -17.07 7.56 10.85
CA ALA A 132 -16.53 6.22 11.07
C ALA A 132 -15.06 6.15 10.63
N VAL A 133 -14.70 6.68 9.46
CA VAL A 133 -13.33 6.71 8.96
C VAL A 133 -12.42 7.58 9.84
N ALA A 134 -12.88 8.77 10.26
CA ALA A 134 -12.11 9.61 11.19
C ALA A 134 -11.82 8.86 12.51
N SER A 135 -12.82 8.20 13.07
CA SER A 135 -12.68 7.38 14.28
C SER A 135 -11.69 6.23 14.07
N MET A 136 -11.73 5.55 12.92
CA MET A 136 -10.80 4.47 12.60
C MET A 136 -9.35 4.94 12.47
N ILE A 137 -9.12 6.10 11.85
CA ILE A 137 -7.78 6.69 11.70
C ILE A 137 -7.15 6.92 13.08
N ASP A 138 -7.90 7.50 14.01
CA ASP A 138 -7.42 7.77 15.37
C ASP A 138 -7.30 6.48 16.21
N ALA A 139 -8.35 5.65 16.26
CA ALA A 139 -8.39 4.46 17.12
C ALA A 139 -7.33 3.42 16.73
N ARG A 140 -7.02 3.31 15.43
CA ARG A 140 -5.99 2.40 14.92
C ARG A 140 -4.62 3.06 14.79
N LYS A 141 -4.48 4.31 15.23
CA LYS A 141 -3.24 5.09 15.21
C LYS A 141 -2.60 5.10 13.82
N LEU A 142 -3.40 5.28 12.77
CA LEU A 142 -2.89 5.20 11.40
C LEU A 142 -1.85 6.29 11.12
N LEU A 143 -1.96 7.46 11.77
CA LEU A 143 -0.98 8.54 11.66
C LEU A 143 0.33 8.27 12.40
N GLN A 144 0.49 7.13 13.08
CA GLN A 144 1.67 6.84 13.87
C GLN A 144 2.96 6.75 13.04
N ALA A 145 2.85 6.41 11.75
CA ALA A 145 3.99 6.43 10.82
C ALA A 145 4.62 7.83 10.68
N TRP A 146 3.83 8.89 10.81
CA TRP A 146 4.30 10.29 10.81
C TRP A 146 4.55 10.86 12.20
N GLN A 147 4.26 10.12 13.26
CA GLN A 147 4.44 10.61 14.63
C GLN A 147 5.86 11.12 14.93
N PRO A 148 6.96 10.48 14.46
CA PRO A 148 8.30 11.00 14.67
C PRO A 148 8.50 12.41 14.08
N VAL A 149 7.89 12.68 12.92
CA VAL A 149 7.93 13.99 12.27
C VAL A 149 7.21 15.02 13.15
N PHE A 150 5.98 14.75 13.58
CA PHE A 150 5.22 15.67 14.43
C PHE A 150 5.88 15.91 15.80
N MET A 151 6.42 14.86 16.43
CA MET A 151 7.08 14.97 17.73
C MET A 151 8.32 15.86 17.70
N ARG A 152 9.07 15.85 16.60
CA ARG A 152 10.22 16.74 16.40
C ARG A 152 9.83 18.21 16.54
N PHE A 153 8.62 18.57 16.11
CA PHE A 153 8.07 19.93 16.22
C PHE A 153 7.24 20.14 17.49
N GLY A 154 7.32 19.23 18.46
CA GLY A 154 6.53 19.32 19.70
C GLY A 154 5.03 19.28 19.44
N ALA A 155 4.58 18.56 18.41
CA ALA A 155 3.18 18.44 18.04
C ALA A 155 2.70 16.98 18.12
N ARG A 156 1.38 16.81 18.28
CA ARG A 156 0.67 15.55 18.08
C ARG A 156 -0.39 15.71 17.02
N ALA A 157 -0.59 14.66 16.24
CA ALA A 157 -1.58 14.63 15.17
C ALA A 157 -2.80 13.79 15.55
N ARG A 158 -3.97 14.21 15.06
CA ARG A 158 -5.23 13.45 15.08
C ARG A 158 -5.99 13.67 13.79
N ALA A 159 -6.95 12.80 13.47
CA ALA A 159 -7.92 13.06 12.43
C ALA A 159 -8.66 14.37 12.74
N GLY A 160 -8.69 15.29 11.77
CA GLY A 160 -9.40 16.56 11.86
C GLY A 160 -10.76 16.47 11.19
N SER A 161 -10.77 16.36 9.86
CA SER A 161 -11.96 16.13 9.04
C SER A 161 -11.67 15.03 8.02
N VAL A 162 -12.71 14.32 7.62
CA VAL A 162 -12.67 13.29 6.58
C VAL A 162 -13.84 13.54 5.65
N GLU A 163 -13.59 13.51 4.35
CA GLU A 163 -14.61 13.68 3.33
C GLU A 163 -14.44 12.71 2.16
N LYS A 164 -15.50 12.55 1.36
CA LYS A 164 -15.48 11.81 0.09
C LYS A 164 -14.87 10.41 0.23
N VAL A 165 -15.27 9.70 1.28
CA VAL A 165 -14.83 8.32 1.52
C VAL A 165 -15.17 7.45 0.30
N LEU A 166 -14.18 6.73 -0.21
CA LEU A 166 -14.40 5.69 -1.20
C LEU A 166 -14.32 4.31 -0.54
N VAL A 167 -15.23 3.45 -0.97
CA VAL A 167 -15.38 2.09 -0.50
C VAL A 167 -15.24 1.14 -1.67
N GLY A 168 -14.36 0.16 -1.52
CA GLY A 168 -14.08 -0.86 -2.52
C GLY A 168 -14.54 -2.22 -2.03
N LYS A 169 -14.79 -3.15 -2.97
CA LYS A 169 -15.01 -4.56 -2.63
C LYS A 169 -13.69 -5.30 -2.74
N VAL A 170 -13.33 -6.04 -1.69
CA VAL A 170 -12.12 -6.87 -1.68
C VAL A 170 -12.19 -7.89 -2.82
N GLY A 171 -11.14 -7.93 -3.64
CA GLY A 171 -11.05 -8.75 -4.86
C GLY A 171 -11.62 -8.09 -6.12
N LYS A 172 -12.17 -6.88 -6.04
CA LYS A 172 -12.63 -6.08 -7.20
C LYS A 172 -12.06 -4.66 -7.26
N THR A 173 -11.28 -4.27 -6.25
CA THR A 173 -10.68 -2.94 -6.12
C THR A 173 -9.19 -3.11 -5.91
N ASP A 174 -8.37 -2.45 -6.73
CA ASP A 174 -6.92 -2.68 -6.80
C ASP A 174 -6.21 -2.29 -5.50
N GLU A 175 -6.63 -1.20 -4.87
CA GLU A 175 -6.12 -0.75 -3.56
C GLU A 175 -6.38 -1.78 -2.45
N LEU A 176 -7.37 -2.65 -2.64
CA LEU A 176 -7.73 -3.73 -1.73
C LEU A 176 -7.15 -5.09 -2.15
N ALA A 177 -6.39 -5.17 -3.26
CA ALA A 177 -5.78 -6.41 -3.73
C ALA A 177 -4.92 -7.11 -2.66
N PRO A 178 -4.14 -6.41 -1.80
CA PRO A 178 -3.41 -7.05 -0.71
C PRO A 178 -4.31 -7.81 0.26
N LEU A 179 -5.56 -7.37 0.44
CA LEU A 179 -6.52 -7.99 1.35
C LEU A 179 -7.25 -9.20 0.74
N ALA A 180 -7.18 -9.41 -0.57
CA ALA A 180 -7.88 -10.50 -1.25
C ALA A 180 -7.45 -11.90 -0.78
N LYS A 181 -6.23 -12.03 -0.24
CA LYS A 181 -5.70 -13.29 0.30
C LYS A 181 -6.19 -13.59 1.72
N HIS A 182 -6.85 -12.64 2.39
CA HIS A 182 -7.35 -12.82 3.74
C HIS A 182 -8.79 -13.34 3.69
N ALA A 183 -9.02 -14.56 4.16
CA ALA A 183 -10.35 -15.19 4.15
C ALA A 183 -11.42 -14.32 4.83
N ALA A 184 -11.09 -13.66 5.94
CA ALA A 184 -12.01 -12.76 6.65
C ALA A 184 -12.39 -11.51 5.85
N ALA A 185 -11.58 -11.11 4.87
CA ALA A 185 -11.81 -9.94 4.03
C ALA A 185 -12.55 -10.28 2.74
N ALA A 186 -12.64 -11.55 2.36
CA ALA A 186 -13.20 -11.97 1.08
C ALA A 186 -14.64 -11.45 0.91
N GLY A 187 -14.86 -10.70 -0.17
CA GLY A 187 -16.16 -10.12 -0.51
C GLY A 187 -16.62 -8.95 0.35
N LYS A 188 -15.88 -8.58 1.41
CA LYS A 188 -16.16 -7.42 2.25
C LYS A 188 -15.97 -6.11 1.47
N LYS A 189 -16.66 -5.07 1.92
CA LYS A 189 -16.58 -3.70 1.41
C LYS A 189 -15.85 -2.83 2.43
N LEU A 190 -14.68 -2.34 2.06
CA LEU A 190 -13.76 -1.65 2.97
C LEU A 190 -13.45 -0.24 2.45
N PRO A 191 -13.33 0.75 3.35
CA PRO A 191 -12.87 2.07 2.97
C PRO A 191 -11.38 1.99 2.65
N PHE A 192 -10.96 2.58 1.54
CA PHE A 192 -9.55 2.59 1.13
C PHE A 192 -9.06 4.01 0.83
N ASP A 193 -9.96 4.95 0.64
CA ASP A 193 -9.61 6.33 0.33
C ASP A 193 -10.60 7.30 0.99
N ALA A 194 -10.11 8.49 1.27
CA ALA A 194 -10.88 9.64 1.70
C ALA A 194 -10.00 10.89 1.52
N ILE A 195 -10.61 12.07 1.45
CA ILE A 195 -9.88 13.31 1.66
C ILE A 195 -9.70 13.50 3.16
N LEU A 196 -8.45 13.66 3.60
CA LEU A 196 -8.08 13.77 4.99
C LEU A 196 -7.50 15.14 5.32
N TRP A 197 -8.04 15.74 6.38
CA TRP A 197 -7.42 16.84 7.09
C TRP A 197 -6.97 16.36 8.46
N ILE A 198 -5.72 16.64 8.80
CA ILE A 198 -5.12 16.35 10.08
C ILE A 198 -5.19 17.59 10.96
N ARG A 199 -5.54 17.40 12.21
CA ARG A 199 -5.42 18.41 13.25
C ARG A 199 -4.11 18.22 14.01
N LEU A 200 -3.32 19.28 14.07
CA LEU A 200 -2.11 19.35 14.89
C LEU A 200 -2.42 20.14 16.17
N GLU A 201 -1.92 19.62 17.28
CA GLU A 201 -2.02 20.27 18.60
C GLU A 201 -0.65 20.20 19.28
N PRO A 202 -0.23 21.24 20.01
CA PRO A 202 1.03 21.24 20.71
C PRO A 202 1.05 20.14 21.79
N LEU A 203 2.21 19.50 21.94
CA LEU A 203 2.49 18.65 23.09
C LEU A 203 2.66 19.53 24.33
N PRO A 204 2.24 19.06 25.52
CA PRO A 204 2.57 19.72 26.78
C PRO A 204 4.08 19.95 26.87
N ARG A 205 4.50 21.13 27.35
CA ARG A 205 5.92 21.35 27.61
C ARG A 205 6.35 20.39 28.72
N PRO A 206 7.44 19.63 28.56
CA PRO A 206 8.08 19.03 29.73
C PRO A 206 8.49 20.18 30.66
N TYR A 207 8.07 20.08 31.92
CA TYR A 207 8.43 21.01 32.98
C TYR A 207 9.94 20.99 33.26
#